data_AF-A0AAT9HQ94-F1
#
_entry.id   AF-A0AAT9HQ94-F1
#
_cell.length_a   1.000
_cell.length_b   1.000
_cell.length_c   1.000
_cell.angle_alpha   90.00
_cell.angle_beta   90.00
_cell.angle_gamma   90.00
#
_symmetry.space_group_name_H-M   'P 1'
#
loop_
_entity.id
_entity.type
_entity.pdbx_description
1 polymer ?
#
loop_
_entity_poly.entity_id
_entity_poly.type
_entity_poly.pdbx_seq_one_letter_code
_entity_poly.pdbx_strand_id
1 'polypeptide(L)'
;MDMTRIDEVVPAGAREVWEVDNITFSHNFHIHEVVFRVLDIDGERPPEHLRGPKDTVYVPGKTKVRLAVEFGRHTDPRTPYMYHCHILKHEDKGMMGQFVIVPPGTENSTPRTLTGAGHTHH
;
A
#
# COMPACT_ATOMS: atom_id res chain seq x y z
N MET A 1 -5.66 15.72 0.29
CA MET A 1 -5.90 14.33 0.73
C MET A 1 -6.75 14.37 1.98
N ASP A 2 -7.71 13.45 2.13
CA ASP A 2 -8.42 13.28 3.40
C ASP A 2 -7.60 12.36 4.30
N MET A 3 -6.86 12.94 5.25
CA MET A 3 -6.02 12.18 6.19
C MET A 3 -6.84 11.35 7.18
N THR A 4 -8.15 11.58 7.27
CA THR A 4 -9.01 10.80 8.15
C THR A 4 -9.45 9.48 7.52
N ARG A 5 -9.27 9.30 6.21
CA ARG A 5 -9.75 8.13 5.47
C ARG A 5 -8.78 6.96 5.54
N ILE A 6 -9.28 5.78 5.89
CA ILE A 6 -8.54 4.51 5.77
C ILE A 6 -9.01 3.80 4.49
N ASP A 7 -8.07 3.53 3.59
CA ASP A 7 -8.33 2.87 2.30
C ASP A 7 -8.40 1.36 2.43
N GLU A 8 -7.54 0.74 3.26
CA GLU A 8 -7.53 -0.71 3.47
C GLU A 8 -7.48 -1.10 4.96
N VAL A 9 -8.12 -2.23 5.30
CA VAL A 9 -8.11 -2.82 6.64
C VAL A 9 -7.65 -4.25 6.51
N VAL A 10 -6.47 -4.54 7.03
CA VAL A 10 -5.74 -5.79 6.76
C VAL A 10 -5.59 -6.61 8.05
N PRO A 11 -5.88 -7.92 8.05
CA PRO A 11 -5.60 -8.77 9.20
C PRO A 11 -4.11 -8.87 9.51
N ALA A 12 -3.75 -8.90 10.78
CA ALA A 12 -2.37 -9.15 11.22
C ALA A 12 -1.81 -10.46 10.66
N GLY A 13 -0.64 -10.40 10.02
CA GLY A 13 0.00 -11.56 9.40
C GLY A 13 -0.65 -12.02 8.09
N ALA A 14 -1.55 -11.22 7.50
CA ALA A 14 -2.14 -11.54 6.20
C ALA A 14 -1.07 -11.66 5.11
N ARG A 15 -1.38 -12.49 4.12
CA ARG A 15 -0.63 -12.57 2.86
C ARG A 15 -1.61 -12.29 1.73
N GLU A 16 -1.37 -11.22 1.00
CA GLU A 16 -2.28 -10.75 -0.04
C GLU A 16 -1.55 -10.67 -1.38
N VAL A 17 -2.32 -10.75 -2.46
CA VAL A 17 -1.82 -10.40 -3.78
C VAL A 17 -2.37 -9.03 -4.13
N TRP A 18 -1.50 -8.03 -4.19
CA TRP A 18 -1.86 -6.68 -4.62
C TRP A 18 -1.55 -6.52 -6.10
N GLU A 19 -2.51 -6.01 -6.85
CA GLU A 19 -2.36 -5.68 -8.27
C GLU A 19 -2.25 -4.16 -8.42
N VAL A 20 -1.12 -3.71 -8.95
CA VAL A 20 -0.86 -2.29 -9.23
C VAL A 20 -1.02 -2.08 -10.72
N ASP A 21 -2.14 -1.48 -11.13
CA ASP A 21 -2.47 -1.20 -12.53
C ASP A 21 -2.14 0.26 -12.87
N ASN A 22 -1.07 0.49 -13.63
CA ASN A 22 -0.68 1.83 -14.05
C ASN A 22 -1.17 2.15 -15.46
N ILE A 23 -2.24 2.93 -15.57
CA ILE A 23 -2.82 3.36 -16.85
C ILE A 23 -2.19 4.64 -17.45
N THR A 24 -1.17 5.22 -16.81
CA THR A 24 -0.62 6.54 -17.14
C THR A 24 0.87 6.49 -17.55
N PHE A 25 1.67 7.48 -17.14
CA PHE A 25 3.13 7.46 -17.23
C PHE A 25 3.71 6.69 -16.03
N SER A 26 5.02 6.53 -15.95
CA SER A 26 5.67 5.69 -14.93
C SER A 26 5.55 6.21 -13.49
N HIS A 27 5.42 5.29 -12.55
CA HIS A 27 5.40 5.55 -11.11
C HIS A 27 6.37 4.64 -10.35
N ASN A 28 6.69 4.99 -9.11
CA ASN A 28 7.38 4.10 -8.17
C ASN A 28 6.42 3.78 -7.04
N PHE A 29 5.88 2.58 -6.98
CA PHE A 29 4.91 2.21 -5.95
C PHE A 29 5.64 1.70 -4.71
N HIS A 30 5.40 2.33 -3.56
CA HIS A 30 5.97 2.01 -2.26
C HIS A 30 4.87 1.64 -1.26
N ILE A 31 5.14 0.67 -0.37
CA ILE A 31 4.26 0.31 0.74
C ILE A 31 5.08 0.30 2.02
N HIS A 32 4.60 0.99 3.06
CA HIS A 32 5.22 1.02 4.38
C HIS A 32 5.06 -0.32 5.12
N GLU A 33 5.98 -0.64 6.03
CA GLU A 33 5.95 -1.77 6.98
C GLU A 33 5.99 -3.19 6.38
N VAL A 34 5.62 -3.35 5.11
CA VAL A 34 5.56 -4.66 4.48
C VAL A 34 6.84 -5.01 3.73
N VAL A 35 7.02 -6.31 3.51
CA VAL A 35 7.93 -6.82 2.50
C VAL A 35 7.09 -7.54 1.46
N PHE A 36 7.36 -7.30 0.18
CA PHE A 36 6.70 -8.00 -0.91
C PHE A 36 7.68 -8.64 -1.89
N ARG A 37 7.17 -9.57 -2.69
CA ARG A 37 7.85 -10.09 -3.89
C ARG A 37 7.02 -9.79 -5.12
N VAL A 38 7.69 -9.41 -6.22
CA VAL A 38 7.03 -9.29 -7.51
C VAL A 38 6.71 -10.70 -8.03
N LEU A 39 5.45 -10.95 -8.33
CA LEU A 39 4.97 -12.23 -8.87
C LEU A 39 5.08 -12.23 -10.39
N ASP A 40 4.50 -11.21 -11.03
CA ASP A 40 4.50 -11.02 -12.47
C ASP A 40 4.41 -9.52 -12.83
N ILE A 41 4.87 -9.22 -14.04
CA ILE A 41 4.76 -7.91 -14.70
C ILE A 41 4.08 -8.18 -16.04
N ASP A 42 2.87 -7.67 -16.22
CA ASP A 42 2.01 -7.96 -17.37
C ASP A 42 1.81 -9.47 -17.63
N GLY A 43 1.72 -10.26 -16.55
CA GLY A 43 1.58 -11.73 -16.62
C GLY A 43 2.89 -12.48 -16.87
N GLU A 44 3.99 -11.77 -17.12
CA GLU A 44 5.30 -12.36 -17.36
C GLU A 44 6.15 -12.43 -16.09
N ARG A 45 7.00 -13.47 -16.01
CA ARG A 45 7.90 -13.65 -14.87
C ARG A 45 8.85 -12.45 -14.75
N PRO A 46 9.01 -11.83 -13.56
CA PRO A 46 9.87 -10.67 -13.40
C PRO A 46 11.34 -11.00 -13.71
N PRO A 47 12.13 -10.02 -14.18
CA PRO A 47 13.57 -10.19 -14.36
C PRO A 47 14.26 -10.49 -13.01
N GLU A 48 15.43 -11.12 -13.06
CA GLU A 48 16.11 -11.65 -11.87
C GLU A 48 16.32 -10.60 -10.77
N HIS A 49 16.72 -9.38 -11.16
CA HIS A 49 16.96 -8.28 -10.22
C HIS A 49 15.70 -7.79 -9.48
N LEU A 50 14.49 -8.21 -9.89
CA LEU A 50 13.23 -7.89 -9.21
C LEU A 50 12.65 -9.06 -8.39
N ARG A 51 13.30 -10.22 -8.35
CA ARG A 51 12.79 -11.43 -7.67
C ARG A 51 13.08 -11.47 -6.16
N GLY A 52 13.93 -10.56 -5.68
CA GLY A 52 14.23 -10.40 -4.26
C GLY A 52 13.06 -9.82 -3.47
N PRO A 53 13.15 -9.80 -2.13
CA PRO A 53 12.25 -9.05 -1.27
C PRO A 53 12.39 -7.54 -1.51
N LYS A 54 11.27 -6.81 -1.53
CA LYS A 54 11.21 -5.38 -1.85
C LYS A 54 10.12 -4.67 -1.04
N ASP A 55 10.25 -3.36 -0.92
CA ASP A 55 9.22 -2.43 -0.39
C ASP A 55 8.76 -1.42 -1.46
N THR A 56 9.49 -1.34 -2.58
CA THR A 56 9.27 -0.37 -3.65
C THR A 56 9.50 -1.01 -5.01
N VAL A 57 8.60 -0.77 -5.96
CA VAL A 57 8.70 -1.26 -7.34
C VAL A 57 8.46 -0.15 -8.35
N TYR A 58 9.31 -0.07 -9.38
CA TYR A 58 9.06 0.77 -10.53
C TYR A 58 7.95 0.15 -11.38
N VAL A 59 6.92 0.95 -11.69
CA VAL A 59 5.77 0.54 -12.49
C VAL A 59 5.76 1.40 -13.76
N PRO A 60 6.24 0.87 -14.89
CA PRO A 60 6.16 1.56 -16.18
C PRO A 60 4.73 1.99 -16.52
N GLY A 61 4.59 2.99 -17.38
CA GLY A 61 3.29 3.37 -17.92
C GLY A 61 2.64 2.24 -18.72
N LYS A 62 1.34 2.02 -18.52
CA LYS A 62 0.54 0.95 -19.14
C LYS A 62 1.01 -0.45 -18.78
N THR A 63 1.49 -0.63 -17.56
CA THR A 63 1.95 -1.91 -17.02
C THR A 63 1.20 -2.24 -15.74
N LYS A 64 0.95 -3.53 -15.58
CA LYS A 64 0.35 -4.15 -14.40
C LYS A 64 1.40 -4.95 -13.67
N VAL A 65 1.51 -4.76 -12.36
CA VAL A 65 2.44 -5.52 -11.52
C VAL A 65 1.67 -6.20 -10.41
N ARG A 66 1.88 -7.51 -10.23
CA ARG A 66 1.31 -8.27 -9.12
C ARG A 66 2.36 -8.51 -8.04
N LEU A 67 1.99 -8.24 -6.80
CA LEU A 67 2.87 -8.28 -5.63
C LEU A 67 2.31 -9.29 -4.62
N ALA A 68 3.13 -10.23 -4.17
CA ALA A 68 2.83 -11.02 -2.97
C ALA A 68 3.29 -10.23 -1.75
N VAL A 69 2.35 -9.62 -1.03
CA VAL A 69 2.58 -8.75 0.13
C VAL A 69 2.41 -9.56 1.41
N GLU A 70 3.39 -9.46 2.31
CA GLU A 70 3.33 -10.05 3.64
C GLU A 70 3.23 -8.95 4.70
N PHE A 71 2.13 -8.95 5.46
CA PHE A 71 1.86 -7.94 6.48
C PHE A 71 2.42 -8.35 7.84
N GLY A 72 2.89 -7.34 8.59
CA GLY A 72 3.33 -7.49 9.97
C GLY A 72 2.22 -8.00 10.89
N ARG A 73 2.62 -8.37 12.11
CA ARG A 73 1.69 -8.85 13.15
C ARG A 73 1.30 -7.77 14.17
N HIS A 74 1.91 -6.60 14.09
CA HIS A 74 1.60 -5.48 14.97
C HIS A 74 0.28 -4.83 14.52
N THR A 75 -0.64 -4.64 15.46
CA THR A 75 -1.96 -4.07 15.17
C THR A 75 -2.11 -2.69 15.82
N ASP A 76 -2.45 -1.69 15.03
CA ASP A 76 -2.89 -0.37 15.51
C ASP A 76 -3.94 0.20 14.57
N PRO A 77 -5.25 0.11 14.91
CA PRO A 77 -6.32 0.65 14.07
C PRO A 77 -6.41 2.18 14.08
N ARG A 78 -5.56 2.89 14.84
CA ARG A 78 -5.59 4.35 14.99
C ARG A 78 -4.44 5.05 14.27
N THR A 79 -3.39 4.31 13.91
CA THR A 79 -2.19 4.84 13.26
C THR A 79 -1.98 4.10 11.94
N PRO A 80 -2.43 4.66 10.81
CA PRO A 80 -2.29 3.97 9.53
C PRO A 80 -0.84 3.97 9.04
N TYR A 81 -0.50 2.90 8.34
CA TYR A 81 0.60 2.86 7.39
C TYR A 81 0.15 3.39 6.02
N MET A 82 1.09 3.66 5.13
CA MET A 82 0.80 4.28 3.83
C MET A 82 1.33 3.43 2.68
N TYR A 83 0.66 3.53 1.54
CA TYR A 83 1.21 3.14 0.24
C TYR A 83 1.05 4.30 -0.72
N HIS A 84 2.06 4.57 -1.53
CA HIS A 84 2.07 5.77 -2.36
C HIS A 84 3.03 5.69 -3.53
N CYS A 85 2.87 6.64 -4.44
CA CYS A 85 3.88 6.91 -5.46
C CYS A 85 5.07 7.63 -4.84
N HIS A 86 6.26 7.05 -4.92
CA HIS A 86 7.50 7.61 -4.41
C HIS A 86 8.07 8.75 -5.30
N ILE A 87 7.31 9.21 -6.29
CA ILE A 87 7.54 10.50 -6.93
C ILE A 87 6.86 11.54 -6.04
N LEU A 88 7.65 12.26 -5.23
CA LEU A 88 7.16 13.14 -4.16
C LEU A 88 6.07 14.12 -4.63
N LYS A 89 6.21 14.69 -5.82
CA LYS A 89 5.20 15.60 -6.39
C LYS A 89 3.84 14.92 -6.63
N HIS A 90 3.82 13.61 -6.92
CA HIS A 90 2.57 12.86 -7.08
C HIS A 90 1.99 12.48 -5.73
N GLU A 91 2.83 12.10 -4.77
CA GLU A 91 2.45 11.88 -3.37
C GLU A 91 1.76 13.11 -2.78
N ASP A 92 2.41 14.28 -2.83
CA ASP A 92 1.89 15.56 -2.33
C ASP A 92 0.56 15.95 -2.97
N LYS A 93 0.32 15.50 -4.21
CA LYS A 93 -0.92 15.73 -4.96
C LYS A 93 -2.00 14.69 -4.66
N GLY A 94 -1.74 13.75 -3.77
CA GLY A 94 -2.72 12.78 -3.27
C GLY A 94 -2.60 11.38 -3.84
N MET A 95 -1.51 11.02 -4.53
CA MET A 95 -1.28 9.65 -5.01
C MET A 95 -0.76 8.74 -3.88
N MET A 96 -1.56 8.65 -2.84
CA MET A 96 -1.29 7.91 -1.62
C MET A 96 -2.59 7.37 -1.04
N GLY A 97 -2.51 6.20 -0.41
CA GLY A 97 -3.58 5.59 0.36
C GLY A 97 -3.07 5.12 1.71
N GLN A 98 -4.01 4.86 2.62
CA GLN A 98 -3.75 4.49 4.00
C GLN A 98 -4.28 3.10 4.31
N PHE A 99 -3.57 2.32 5.10
CA PHE A 99 -4.07 1.05 5.61
C PHE A 99 -3.77 0.87 7.10
N VAL A 100 -4.62 0.12 7.78
CA VAL A 100 -4.40 -0.30 9.16
C VAL A 100 -4.27 -1.81 9.24
N ILE A 101 -3.43 -2.29 10.16
CA ILE A 101 -3.35 -3.70 10.51
C ILE A 101 -4.18 -3.93 11.78
N VAL A 102 -5.09 -4.90 11.73
CA VAL A 102 -6.05 -5.17 12.81
C VAL A 102 -5.99 -6.62 13.28
N PRO A 103 -6.50 -6.94 14.48
CA PRO A 103 -6.66 -8.33 14.89
C PRO A 103 -7.48 -9.13 13.86
N PRO A 104 -7.07 -10.36 13.50
CA PRO A 104 -7.84 -11.17 12.56
C PRO A 104 -9.28 -11.37 13.00
N GLY A 105 -10.24 -11.18 12.09
CA GLY A 105 -11.66 -11.28 12.35
C GLY A 105 -12.35 -9.97 12.76
N THR A 106 -11.62 -8.84 12.89
CA THR A 106 -12.20 -7.53 13.21
C THR A 106 -12.25 -6.57 12.02
N GLU A 107 -11.87 -7.02 10.82
CA GLU A 107 -11.70 -6.20 9.61
C GLU A 107 -13.01 -5.48 9.24
N ASN A 108 -14.13 -6.21 9.23
CA ASN A 108 -15.45 -5.69 8.87
C ASN A 108 -16.04 -4.73 9.91
N SER A 109 -15.57 -4.78 11.16
CA SER A 109 -16.01 -3.91 12.24
C SER A 109 -15.10 -2.71 12.48
N THR A 110 -13.95 -2.65 11.81
CA THR A 110 -12.99 -1.56 11.99
C THR A 110 -13.48 -0.33 11.22
N PRO A 111 -13.63 0.84 11.88
CA PRO A 111 -13.99 2.07 11.20
C PRO A 111 -12.95 2.43 10.14
N ARG A 112 -13.42 2.82 8.95
CA ARG A 112 -12.56 3.33 7.87
C ARG A 112 -12.32 4.84 7.93
N THR A 113 -12.57 5.43 9.09
CA THR A 113 -12.38 6.86 9.35
C THR A 113 -11.75 7.03 10.73
N LEU A 114 -10.63 7.76 10.78
CA LEU A 114 -9.96 8.14 12.02
C LEU A 114 -10.77 9.24 12.72
N THR A 115 -11.32 8.92 13.89
CA THR A 115 -11.99 9.91 14.73
C THR A 115 -10.94 10.65 15.56
N GLY A 116 -10.84 11.97 15.41
CA GLY A 116 -9.96 12.83 16.23
C GLY A 116 -8.81 13.52 15.50
N ALA A 117 -8.68 13.38 14.18
CA ALA A 117 -7.70 14.14 13.37
C ALA A 117 -8.12 15.60 13.11
N GLY A 118 -8.66 16.26 14.15
CA GLY A 118 -8.82 17.72 14.16
C GLY A 118 -7.46 18.36 14.33
N HIS A 119 -6.71 18.49 13.23
CA HIS A 119 -5.55 19.37 13.20
C HIS A 119 -6.06 20.82 13.23
N THR A 120 -6.04 21.44 14.40
CA THR A 120 -5.93 22.90 14.49
C THR A 120 -4.59 23.28 13.87
N HIS A 121 -4.64 23.80 12.65
CA HIS A 121 -3.53 24.58 12.11
C HIS A 121 -3.39 25.83 13.00
N HIS A 122 -2.36 25.83 13.84
CA HIS A 122 -1.82 27.05 14.41
C HIS A 122 -0.89 27.72 13.39
#